data_AF-A0A7C6SND8-F1
#
_entry.id   AF-A0A7C6SND8-F1
#
_cell.length_a   1.000
_cell.length_b   1.000
_cell.length_c   1.000
_cell.angle_alpha   90.00
_cell.angle_beta   90.00
_cell.angle_gamma   90.00
#
_symmetry.space_group_name_H-M   'P 1'
#
loop_
_entity.id
_entity.type
_entity.pdbx_description
1 polymer ?
#
loop_
_entity_poly.entity_id
_entity_poly.type
_entity_poly.pdbx_seq_one_letter_code
_entity_poly.pdbx_strand_id
1 'polypeptide(L)'
;MRVDAAGVHGYNRANEKRGGQHRLATLHGEGFRPVTYLFMTGLLLFTLILCLCVGSVMIPLADTFDVLWSALKGNPSGTQAHQSILLHVRMPRVLCVGLSGAALSLGGAAMQGLLRNPLAEGSTLGVSSGASLGAVLAIAWGFLFRAFRLWAQRPWPCCLRLCR
;
A
#
# COMPACT_ATOMS: atom_id res chain seq x y z
N MET A 1 42.62 48.52 15.86
CA MET A 1 42.57 47.04 15.81
C MET A 1 42.83 46.60 14.37
N ARG A 2 44.08 46.26 14.03
CA ARG A 2 44.43 45.65 12.73
C ARG A 2 44.36 44.15 12.94
N VAL A 3 43.45 43.47 12.25
CA VAL A 3 43.38 42.00 12.25
C VAL A 3 44.44 41.52 11.27
N ASP A 4 45.44 40.78 11.74
CA ASP A 4 46.51 40.28 10.90
C ASP A 4 45.98 39.30 9.85
N ALA A 5 46.40 39.45 8.60
CA ALA A 5 45.97 38.60 7.48
C ALA A 5 46.24 37.10 7.73
N ALA A 6 47.28 36.79 8.51
CA ALA A 6 47.58 35.42 8.96
C ALA A 6 46.48 34.83 9.87
N GLY A 7 45.87 35.66 10.73
CA GLY A 7 44.78 35.26 11.63
C GLY A 7 43.48 34.96 10.88
N VAL A 8 43.15 35.76 9.86
CA VAL A 8 41.98 35.54 9.01
C VAL A 8 42.10 34.22 8.22
N HIS A 9 43.30 33.93 7.71
CA HIS A 9 43.55 32.71 6.95
C HIS A 9 43.49 31.45 7.83
N GLY A 10 43.92 31.54 9.10
CA GLY A 10 43.78 30.47 10.09
C GLY A 10 42.32 30.24 10.50
N TYR A 11 41.57 31.33 10.72
CA TYR A 11 40.15 31.29 11.09
C TYR A 11 39.28 30.63 10.00
N ASN A 12 39.47 31.00 8.72
CA ASN A 12 38.75 30.38 7.60
C ASN A 12 39.05 28.89 7.48
N ARG A 13 40.32 28.50 7.64
CA ARG A 13 40.74 27.10 7.55
C ARG A 13 40.18 26.24 8.71
N ALA A 14 39.99 26.84 9.89
CA ALA A 14 39.35 26.18 11.02
C ALA A 14 37.82 26.03 10.84
N ASN A 15 37.16 27.04 10.27
CA ASN A 15 35.72 26.98 9.96
C ASN A 15 35.38 25.98 8.85
N GLU A 16 36.23 25.87 7.82
CA GLU A 16 36.07 24.88 6.76
C GLU A 16 36.08 23.44 7.32
N LYS A 17 37.04 23.15 8.21
CA LYS A 17 37.16 21.84 8.87
C LYS A 17 36.00 21.53 9.80
N ARG A 18 35.53 22.51 10.60
CA ARG A 18 34.34 22.34 11.46
C ARG A 18 33.06 22.14 10.65
N GLY A 19 32.87 22.89 9.56
CA GLY A 19 31.74 22.74 8.66
C GLY A 19 31.73 21.41 7.91
N GLY A 20 32.91 20.88 7.56
CA GLY A 20 33.07 19.54 6.98
C GLY A 20 32.72 18.41 7.97
N GLN A 21 33.17 18.52 9.22
CA GLN A 21 32.86 17.53 10.26
C GLN A 21 31.37 17.51 10.64
N HIS A 22 30.71 18.67 10.72
CA HIS A 22 29.26 18.72 10.96
C HIS A 22 28.46 18.08 9.81
N ARG A 23 28.89 18.27 8.55
CA ARG A 23 28.25 17.65 7.38
C ARG A 23 28.48 16.14 7.29
N LEU A 24 29.66 15.66 7.71
CA LEU A 24 29.95 14.22 7.75
C LEU A 24 29.21 13.52 8.91
N ALA A 25 29.00 14.21 10.04
CA ALA A 25 28.25 13.69 11.17
C ALA A 25 26.74 13.57 10.89
N THR A 26 26.14 14.50 10.14
CA THR A 26 24.73 14.40 9.73
C THR A 26 24.48 13.34 8.66
N LEU A 27 25.50 12.94 7.89
CA LEU A 27 25.37 11.86 6.91
C LEU A 27 25.40 10.45 7.53
N HIS A 28 26.00 10.30 8.71
CA HIS A 28 26.21 8.99 9.37
C HIS A 28 25.07 8.57 10.32
N GLY A 29 24.07 9.44 10.55
CA GLY A 29 23.16 9.31 11.70
C GLY A 29 21.80 8.66 11.47
N GLU A 30 21.22 8.69 10.27
CA GLU A 30 19.78 8.40 10.11
C GLU A 30 19.52 7.19 9.18
N GLY A 31 20.28 6.11 9.38
CA GLY A 31 19.90 4.80 8.83
C GLY A 31 18.70 4.27 9.60
N PHE A 32 17.53 4.16 8.96
CA PHE A 32 16.35 3.54 9.56
C PHE A 32 16.74 2.19 10.16
N ARG A 33 16.53 2.03 11.47
CA ARG A 33 16.89 0.80 12.18
C ARG A 33 16.17 -0.38 11.52
N PRO A 34 16.83 -1.53 11.27
CA PRO A 34 16.18 -2.69 10.64
C PRO A 34 14.96 -3.17 11.44
N VAL A 35 14.97 -2.93 12.75
CA VAL A 35 13.84 -3.16 13.67
C VAL A 35 12.59 -2.35 13.26
N THR A 36 12.75 -1.11 12.79
CA THR A 36 11.64 -0.27 12.35
C THR A 36 10.98 -0.82 11.09
N TYR A 37 11.77 -1.30 10.13
CA TYR A 37 11.23 -1.98 8.95
C TYR A 37 10.49 -3.26 9.33
N LEU A 38 11.07 -4.08 10.21
CA LEU A 38 10.43 -5.31 10.69
C LEU A 38 9.10 -5.02 11.40
N PHE A 39 9.05 -3.96 12.21
CA PHE A 39 7.85 -3.51 12.91
C PHE A 39 6.76 -3.03 11.92
N MET A 40 7.10 -2.21 10.92
CA MET A 40 6.16 -1.73 9.91
C MET A 40 5.62 -2.88 9.04
N THR A 41 6.47 -3.81 8.62
CA THR A 41 6.04 -5.01 7.88
C THR A 41 5.15 -5.90 8.74
N GLY A 42 5.50 -6.09 10.01
CA GLY A 42 4.68 -6.84 10.97
C GLY A 42 3.29 -6.22 11.16
N LEU A 43 3.23 -4.89 11.30
CA LEU A 43 1.96 -4.14 11.40
C LEU A 43 1.11 -4.29 10.13
N LEU A 44 1.73 -4.24 8.95
CA LEU A 44 1.05 -4.44 7.66
C LEU A 44 0.48 -5.85 7.52
N LEU A 45 1.24 -6.87 7.92
CA LEU A 45 0.74 -8.25 7.93
C LEU A 45 -0.39 -8.43 8.94
N PHE A 46 -0.27 -7.83 10.12
CA PHE A 46 -1.30 -7.88 11.15
C PHE A 46 -2.62 -7.23 10.67
N THR A 47 -2.56 -6.07 10.02
CA THR A 47 -3.76 -5.41 9.48
C THR A 47 -4.37 -6.19 8.31
N LEU A 48 -3.56 -6.83 7.46
CA LEU A 48 -4.03 -7.74 6.42
C LEU A 48 -4.78 -8.94 7.01
N ILE A 49 -4.23 -9.57 8.05
CA ILE A 49 -4.85 -10.69 8.77
C ILE A 49 -6.16 -10.23 9.43
N LEU A 50 -6.16 -9.06 10.08
CA LEU A 50 -7.38 -8.47 10.63
C LEU A 50 -8.43 -8.22 9.55
N CYS A 51 -8.05 -7.73 8.37
CA CYS A 51 -8.97 -7.50 7.26
C CYS A 51 -9.62 -8.80 6.76
N LEU A 52 -8.91 -9.93 6.84
CA LEU A 52 -9.46 -11.25 6.54
C LEU A 52 -10.41 -11.76 7.65
N CYS A 53 -10.08 -11.47 8.91
CA CYS A 53 -10.84 -11.92 10.09
C CYS A 53 -12.12 -11.10 10.31
N VAL A 54 -12.06 -9.78 10.09
CA VAL A 54 -13.19 -8.86 10.23
C VAL A 54 -14.07 -8.96 8.99
N GLY A 55 -15.04 -9.86 9.04
CA GLY A 55 -16.05 -10.03 7.99
C GLY A 55 -17.31 -10.69 8.52
N SER A 56 -18.38 -10.68 7.71
CA SER A 56 -19.77 -11.03 8.08
C SER A 56 -19.99 -12.39 8.77
N VAL A 57 -18.97 -13.23 8.86
CA VAL A 57 -18.93 -14.48 9.62
C VAL A 57 -17.59 -14.51 10.36
N MET A 58 -17.63 -14.61 11.68
CA MET A 58 -16.46 -14.89 12.53
C MET A 58 -15.99 -16.31 12.22
N ILE A 59 -15.01 -16.43 11.34
CA ILE A 59 -14.37 -17.71 11.01
C ILE A 59 -13.06 -17.72 11.80
N PRO A 60 -12.80 -18.73 12.64
CA PRO A 60 -11.56 -18.80 13.39
C PRO A 60 -10.35 -18.85 12.45
N LEU A 61 -9.23 -18.25 12.89
CA LEU A 61 -8.02 -18.09 12.07
C LEU A 61 -7.46 -19.43 11.55
N ALA A 62 -7.61 -20.50 12.34
CA ALA A 62 -7.20 -21.84 11.97
C ALA A 62 -7.93 -22.34 10.72
N ASP A 63 -9.26 -22.22 10.68
CA ASP A 63 -10.08 -22.64 9.53
C ASP A 63 -9.82 -21.78 8.30
N THR A 64 -9.50 -20.49 8.47
CA THR A 64 -9.16 -19.60 7.35
C THR A 64 -7.84 -20.00 6.70
N PHE A 65 -6.84 -20.37 7.50
CA PHE A 65 -5.54 -20.82 7.01
C PHE A 65 -5.65 -22.20 6.36
N ASP A 66 -6.40 -23.13 6.96
CA ASP A 66 -6.66 -24.45 6.38
C ASP A 66 -7.45 -24.35 5.07
N VAL A 67 -8.47 -23.49 4.99
CA VAL A 67 -9.22 -23.25 3.75
C VAL A 67 -8.35 -22.61 2.67
N LEU A 68 -7.45 -21.67 3.03
CA LEU A 68 -6.52 -21.06 2.08
C LEU A 68 -5.48 -22.06 1.57
N TRP A 69 -4.92 -22.86 2.47
CA TRP A 69 -3.92 -23.89 2.17
C TRP A 69 -4.51 -25.04 1.36
N SER A 70 -5.72 -25.47 1.69
CA SER A 70 -6.47 -26.49 0.97
C SER A 70 -6.97 -26.01 -0.39
N ALA A 71 -7.35 -24.73 -0.53
CA ALA A 71 -7.64 -24.11 -1.82
C ALA A 71 -6.41 -24.02 -2.72
N LEU A 72 -5.23 -23.73 -2.15
CA LEU A 72 -3.97 -23.70 -2.89
C LEU A 72 -3.52 -25.10 -3.33
N LYS A 73 -3.84 -26.14 -2.54
CA LYS A 73 -3.60 -27.56 -2.86
C LYS A 73 -4.72 -28.20 -3.71
N GLY A 74 -5.80 -27.48 -4.00
CA GLY A 74 -6.93 -27.98 -4.78
C GLY A 74 -7.76 -29.08 -4.10
N ASN A 75 -7.68 -29.23 -2.77
CA ASN A 75 -8.34 -30.33 -2.04
C ASN A 75 -9.33 -29.76 -1.01
N PRO A 76 -10.62 -29.57 -1.34
CA PRO A 76 -11.55 -28.82 -0.51
C PRO A 76 -11.81 -29.55 0.82
N SER A 77 -11.35 -28.97 1.93
CA SER A 77 -11.62 -29.45 3.29
C SER A 77 -12.39 -28.36 4.05
N GLY A 78 -13.70 -28.54 4.19
CA GLY A 78 -14.60 -27.58 4.87
C GLY A 78 -15.97 -27.43 4.20
N THR A 79 -16.92 -26.77 4.85
CA THR A 79 -18.25 -26.48 4.30
C THR A 79 -18.15 -25.61 3.04
N GLN A 80 -18.61 -26.11 1.88
CA GLN A 80 -18.47 -25.45 0.56
C GLN A 80 -18.96 -23.99 0.51
N ALA A 81 -19.97 -23.65 1.31
CA ALA A 81 -20.50 -22.28 1.39
C ALA A 81 -19.46 -21.29 1.94
N HIS A 82 -18.74 -21.66 3.00
CA HIS A 82 -17.73 -20.79 3.60
C HIS A 82 -16.50 -20.62 2.69
N GLN A 83 -16.05 -21.70 2.05
CA GLN A 83 -14.91 -21.67 1.13
C GLN A 83 -15.16 -20.78 -0.11
N SER A 84 -16.34 -20.90 -0.72
CA SER A 84 -16.68 -20.10 -1.91
C SER A 84 -16.79 -18.60 -1.60
N ILE A 85 -17.43 -18.22 -0.49
CA ILE A 85 -17.57 -16.82 -0.07
C ILE A 85 -16.20 -16.20 0.24
N LEU A 86 -15.31 -16.95 0.90
CA LEU A 86 -13.99 -16.44 1.29
C LEU A 86 -13.08 -16.26 0.06
N LEU A 87 -13.04 -17.25 -0.84
CA LEU A 87 -12.19 -17.22 -2.03
C LEU A 87 -12.67 -16.24 -3.11
N HIS A 88 -13.98 -16.08 -3.29
CA HIS A 88 -14.49 -15.23 -4.38
C HIS A 88 -14.93 -13.83 -3.93
N VAL A 89 -15.19 -13.58 -2.64
CA VAL A 89 -15.53 -12.22 -2.15
C VAL A 89 -14.37 -11.59 -1.38
N ARG A 90 -13.80 -12.29 -0.40
CA ARG A 90 -12.84 -11.69 0.54
C ARG A 90 -11.44 -11.58 -0.08
N MET A 91 -10.93 -12.66 -0.67
CA MET A 91 -9.60 -12.68 -1.32
C MET A 91 -9.40 -11.57 -2.36
N PRO A 92 -10.30 -11.36 -3.36
CA PRO A 92 -10.09 -10.30 -4.34
C PRO A 92 -10.14 -8.91 -3.71
N ARG A 93 -10.98 -8.69 -2.68
CA ARG A 93 -11.07 -7.40 -1.98
C ARG A 93 -9.77 -7.07 -1.24
N VAL A 94 -9.22 -8.02 -0.50
CA VAL A 94 -7.96 -7.84 0.24
C VAL A 94 -6.80 -7.58 -0.71
N LEU A 95 -6.74 -8.30 -1.84
CA LEU A 95 -5.73 -8.08 -2.88
C LEU A 95 -5.84 -6.68 -3.50
N CYS A 96 -7.06 -6.25 -3.85
CA CYS A 96 -7.29 -4.90 -4.40
C CYS A 96 -6.87 -3.79 -3.43
N VAL A 97 -7.18 -3.93 -2.13
CA VAL A 97 -6.79 -2.95 -1.10
C VAL A 97 -5.27 -2.92 -0.89
N GLY A 98 -4.61 -4.08 -0.89
CA GLY A 98 -3.15 -4.15 -0.80
C GLY A 98 -2.45 -3.49 -1.99
N LEU A 99 -2.91 -3.81 -3.21
CA LEU A 99 -2.35 -3.25 -4.45
C LEU A 99 -2.59 -1.74 -4.55
N SER A 100 -3.80 -1.26 -4.24
CA SER A 100 -4.11 0.17 -4.29
C SER A 100 -3.34 0.96 -3.23
N GLY A 101 -3.21 0.43 -2.01
CA GLY A 101 -2.39 1.04 -0.96
C GLY A 101 -0.91 1.13 -1.33
N ALA A 102 -0.34 0.08 -1.93
CA ALA A 102 1.04 0.08 -2.41
C ALA A 102 1.25 1.11 -3.53
N ALA A 103 0.32 1.19 -4.50
CA ALA A 103 0.38 2.16 -5.59
C ALA A 103 0.30 3.61 -5.08
N LEU A 104 -0.57 3.90 -4.11
CA LEU A 104 -0.70 5.22 -3.49
C LEU A 104 0.56 5.62 -2.71
N SER A 105 1.14 4.69 -1.94
CA SER A 105 2.37 4.94 -1.18
C SER A 105 3.56 5.20 -2.11
N LEU A 106 3.71 4.41 -3.17
CA LEU A 106 4.77 4.58 -4.16
C LEU A 106 4.62 5.91 -4.92
N GLY A 107 3.39 6.25 -5.33
CA GLY A 107 3.08 7.52 -5.99
C GLY A 107 3.39 8.73 -5.11
N GLY A 108 3.05 8.68 -3.81
CA GLY A 108 3.40 9.72 -2.83
C GLY A 108 4.91 9.88 -2.66
N ALA A 109 5.64 8.78 -2.46
CA ALA A 109 7.10 8.81 -2.32
C ALA A 109 7.80 9.33 -3.59
N ALA A 110 7.33 8.95 -4.77
CA ALA A 110 7.87 9.43 -6.04
C ALA A 110 7.68 10.94 -6.21
N MET A 111 6.51 11.47 -5.85
CA MET A 111 6.22 12.91 -5.94
C MET A 111 7.02 13.73 -4.94
N GLN A 112 7.18 13.23 -3.71
CA GLN A 112 8.04 13.86 -2.70
C GLN A 112 9.50 13.89 -3.16
N GLY A 113 9.99 12.83 -3.83
CA GLY A 113 11.33 12.78 -4.41
C GLY A 113 11.53 13.70 -5.61
N LEU A 114 10.53 13.81 -6.50
CA LEU A 114 10.59 14.64 -7.70
C LEU A 114 10.56 16.14 -7.38
N LEU A 115 9.66 16.56 -6.48
CA LEU A 115 9.47 17.96 -6.12
C LEU A 115 10.44 18.41 -5.02
N ARG A 116 11.18 17.48 -4.40
CA ARG A 116 12.01 17.70 -3.21
C ARG A 116 11.27 18.49 -2.12
N ASN A 117 9.96 18.32 -2.06
CA ASN A 117 9.07 19.02 -1.14
C ASN A 117 8.27 17.98 -0.34
N PRO A 118 8.54 17.83 0.97
CA PRO A 118 7.87 16.85 1.82
C PRO A 118 6.37 17.14 2.03
N LEU A 119 5.87 18.32 1.61
CA LEU A 119 4.45 18.67 1.65
C LEU A 119 3.70 18.39 0.34
N ALA A 120 4.39 17.90 -0.69
CA ALA A 120 3.76 17.65 -1.98
C ALA A 120 2.98 16.33 -1.98
N GLU A 121 1.67 16.44 -2.21
CA GLU A 121 0.76 15.32 -2.47
C GLU A 121 0.58 15.12 -3.98
N GLY A 122 0.70 13.87 -4.44
CA GLY A 122 0.62 13.50 -5.86
C GLY A 122 -0.76 13.66 -6.51
N SER A 123 -1.80 13.98 -5.73
CA SER A 123 -3.14 14.26 -6.24
C SER A 123 -3.24 15.58 -7.03
N THR A 124 -2.28 16.48 -6.82
CA THR A 124 -2.30 17.86 -7.33
C THR A 124 -2.06 17.98 -8.84
N LEU A 125 -1.52 16.95 -9.51
CA LEU A 125 -1.24 16.97 -10.96
C LEU A 125 -2.48 16.70 -11.84
N GLY A 126 -3.69 16.71 -11.28
CA GLY A 126 -4.93 16.53 -12.02
C GLY A 126 -5.36 15.07 -12.22
N VAL A 127 -4.66 14.10 -11.62
CA VAL A 127 -4.99 12.66 -11.70
C VAL A 127 -6.38 12.37 -11.14
N SER A 128 -6.76 12.99 -10.02
CA SER A 128 -8.09 12.79 -9.42
C SER A 128 -9.21 13.35 -10.29
N SER A 129 -9.01 14.54 -10.87
CA SER A 129 -9.99 15.19 -11.76
C SER A 129 -10.12 14.47 -13.10
N GLY A 130 -9.02 13.91 -13.62
CA GLY A 130 -9.04 13.06 -14.82
C GLY A 130 -9.74 11.72 -14.58
N ALA A 131 -9.51 11.09 -13.43
CA ALA A 131 -10.16 9.84 -13.04
C ALA A 131 -11.68 10.02 -12.86
N SER A 132 -12.13 11.11 -12.23
CA SER A 132 -13.56 11.39 -12.06
C SER A 132 -14.25 11.69 -13.39
N LEU A 133 -13.64 12.49 -14.27
CA LEU A 133 -14.16 12.74 -15.61
C LEU A 133 -14.24 11.45 -16.44
N GLY A 134 -13.20 10.60 -16.39
CA GLY A 134 -13.19 9.29 -17.03
C GLY A 134 -14.29 8.36 -16.49
N ALA A 135 -14.50 8.32 -15.18
CA ALA A 135 -15.56 7.54 -14.55
C ALA A 135 -16.95 8.01 -15.01
N VAL A 136 -17.20 9.33 -15.04
CA VAL A 136 -18.48 9.90 -15.52
C VAL A 136 -18.71 9.58 -16.99
N LEU A 137 -17.69 9.70 -17.84
CA LEU A 137 -17.80 9.33 -19.26
C LEU A 137 -18.07 7.83 -19.45
N ALA A 138 -17.44 6.96 -18.68
CA ALA A 138 -17.67 5.51 -18.74
C ALA A 138 -19.09 5.12 -18.29
N ILE A 139 -19.66 5.86 -17.33
CA ILE A 139 -21.06 5.71 -16.91
C ILE A 139 -22.00 6.24 -17.99
N ALA A 140 -21.74 7.44 -18.52
CA ALA A 140 -22.58 8.10 -19.51
C ALA A 140 -22.69 7.29 -20.82
N TRP A 141 -21.57 6.70 -21.28
CA TRP A 141 -21.57 5.82 -22.45
C TRP A 141 -22.13 4.41 -22.18
N GLY A 142 -22.49 4.09 -20.93
CA GLY A 142 -23.03 2.78 -20.54
C GLY A 142 -22.01 1.63 -20.58
N PHE A 143 -20.71 1.93 -20.76
CA PHE A 143 -19.63 0.94 -20.79
C PHE A 143 -19.54 0.18 -19.46
N LEU A 144 -19.65 0.91 -18.35
CA LEU A 144 -19.63 0.30 -17.02
C LEU A 144 -20.83 -0.62 -16.79
N PHE A 145 -22.00 -0.28 -17.35
CA PHE A 145 -23.21 -1.09 -17.25
C PHE A 145 -23.10 -2.40 -18.04
N ARG A 146 -22.44 -2.38 -19.21
CA ARG A 146 -22.15 -3.59 -20.00
C ARG A 146 -21.13 -4.49 -19.31
N ALA A 147 -20.05 -3.91 -18.78
CA ALA A 147 -19.00 -4.63 -18.06
C ALA A 147 -19.52 -5.23 -16.74
N PHE A 148 -20.29 -4.45 -15.96
CA PHE A 148 -20.94 -4.94 -14.74
C PHE A 148 -21.96 -6.02 -15.02
N ARG A 149 -22.75 -5.92 -16.11
CA ARG A 149 -23.65 -7.02 -16.52
C ARG A 149 -22.90 -8.30 -16.86
N LEU A 150 -21.76 -8.22 -17.56
CA LEU A 150 -20.94 -9.40 -17.87
C LEU A 150 -20.30 -10.04 -16.63
N TRP A 151 -19.98 -9.24 -15.61
CA TRP A 151 -19.45 -9.71 -14.34
C TRP A 151 -20.55 -10.26 -13.41
N ALA A 152 -21.69 -9.57 -13.32
CA ALA A 152 -22.86 -9.98 -12.53
C ALA A 152 -23.60 -11.18 -13.12
N GLN A 153 -23.50 -11.42 -14.44
CA GLN A 153 -24.06 -12.60 -15.10
C GLN A 153 -23.11 -13.81 -15.10
N ARG A 154 -21.91 -13.74 -14.52
CA ARG A 154 -21.16 -14.96 -14.18
C ARG A 154 -21.93 -15.61 -13.03
N PRO A 155 -22.79 -16.63 -13.29
CA PRO A 155 -23.58 -17.20 -12.24
C PRO A 155 -22.58 -17.84 -11.30
N TRP A 156 -22.55 -17.40 -10.05
CA TRP A 156 -21.87 -18.12 -9.00
C TRP A 156 -22.53 -19.50 -8.92
N PRO A 157 -21.91 -20.58 -9.43
CA PRO A 157 -22.59 -21.85 -9.57
C PRO A 157 -22.93 -22.48 -8.20
N CYS A 158 -22.35 -21.94 -7.13
CA CYS A 158 -22.50 -22.41 -5.76
C CYS A 158 -23.76 -21.87 -5.06
N CYS A 159 -24.27 -20.67 -5.39
CA CYS A 159 -25.46 -20.14 -4.71
C CYS A 159 -26.77 -20.77 -5.20
N LEU A 160 -26.87 -21.14 -6.48
CA LEU A 160 -28.10 -21.73 -7.00
C LEU A 160 -28.28 -23.22 -6.63
N ARG A 161 -27.22 -23.92 -6.22
CA ARG A 161 -27.29 -25.36 -5.90
C ARG A 161 -27.51 -25.67 -4.41
N LEU A 162 -27.37 -24.69 -3.53
CA LEU A 162 -27.65 -24.85 -2.09
C LEU A 162 -29.07 -24.37 -1.68
N CYS A 163 -29.83 -23.79 -2.62
CA CYS A 163 -31.21 -23.33 -2.40
C CYS A 163 -32.24 -24.30 -2.99
N ARG A 164 -31.84 -25.56 -3.21
CA ARG A 164 -32.71 -26.66 -3.66
C ARG A 164 -32.35 -27.91 -2.89
#